data_AF-A0A0F9FJH8-F1
#
_entry.id   AF-A0A0F9FJH8-F1
#
_cell.length_a   1.000
_cell.length_b   1.000
_cell.length_c   1.000
_cell.angle_alpha   90.00
_cell.angle_beta   90.00
_cell.angle_gamma   90.00
#
_symmetry.space_group_name_H-M   'P 1'
#
loop_
_entity.id
_entity.type
_entity.pdbx_description
1 polymer ?
#
loop_
_entity_poly.entity_id
_entity_poly.type
_entity_poly.pdbx_seq_one_letter_code
_entity_poly.pdbx_strand_id
1 'polypeptide(L)' 'MNTDNLISLSEFAELAGLQPYEVTRLITPQEIIPVKIGKHKLIDISKYPPKKFKKK' A
#
# COMPACT_ATOMS: atom_id res chain seq x y z
N MET A 1 -7.62 -7.12 15.29
CA MET A 1 -6.99 -6.30 14.24
C MET A 1 -8.11 -5.55 13.55
N ASN A 2 -8.11 -4.21 13.52
CA ASN A 2 -9.06 -3.46 12.69
C ASN A 2 -8.63 -3.60 11.24
N THR A 3 -9.43 -4.33 10.45
CA THR A 3 -9.19 -4.53 9.01
C THR A 3 -9.63 -3.34 8.17
N ASP A 4 -10.31 -2.36 8.76
CA ASP A 4 -10.83 -1.17 8.07
C ASP A 4 -9.73 -0.32 7.40
N ASN A 5 -8.48 -0.49 7.82
CA ASN A 5 -7.32 0.23 7.26
C ASN A 5 -6.49 -0.60 6.27
N LEU A 6 -6.95 -1.80 5.89
CA LEU A 6 -6.28 -2.63 4.90
C LEU A 6 -6.90 -2.41 3.52
N ILE A 7 -6.12 -1.86 2.60
CA ILE A 7 -6.57 -1.62 1.22
C ILE A 7 -5.72 -2.39 0.23
N SER A 8 -6.22 -2.60 -0.97
CA SER A 8 -5.46 -3.25 -2.05
C SER A 8 -4.29 -2.39 -2.53
N LEU A 9 -3.34 -3.01 -3.25
CA LEU A 9 -2.24 -2.28 -3.89
C LEU A 9 -2.74 -1.20 -4.85
N SER A 10 -3.84 -1.47 -5.56
CA SER A 10 -4.43 -0.53 -6.53
C SER A 10 -5.05 0.67 -5.82
N GLU A 11 -5.85 0.45 -4.78
CA GLU A 11 -6.43 1.55 -3.98
C GLU A 11 -5.34 2.39 -3.32
N PHE A 12 -4.27 1.76 -2.83
CA PHE A 12 -3.13 2.49 -2.29
C PHE A 12 -2.46 3.37 -3.34
N ALA A 13 -2.29 2.84 -4.56
CA ALA A 13 -1.72 3.57 -5.68
C ALA A 13 -2.56 4.82 -6.00
N GLU A 14 -3.88 4.67 -6.11
CA GLU A 14 -4.80 5.78 -6.37
C GLU A 14 -4.72 6.86 -5.29
N LEU A 15 -4.75 6.47 -4.01
CA LEU A 15 -4.66 7.42 -2.89
C LEU A 15 -3.29 8.12 -2.81
N ALA A 16 -2.22 7.44 -3.23
CA ALA A 16 -0.88 7.99 -3.30
C ALA A 16 -0.62 8.75 -4.61
N GLY A 17 -1.53 8.77 -5.59
CA GLY A 17 -1.25 9.33 -6.91
C GLY A 17 -0.08 8.61 -7.61
N LEU A 18 0.06 7.32 -7.36
CA LEU A 18 1.06 6.42 -7.93
C LEU A 18 0.41 5.44 -8.89
N GLN A 19 1.24 4.79 -9.69
CA GLN A 19 0.85 3.63 -10.48
C GLN A 19 1.04 2.33 -9.67
N PRO A 20 0.24 1.28 -9.91
CA PRO A 20 0.35 0.01 -9.16
C PRO A 20 1.75 -0.63 -9.19
N TYR A 21 2.49 -0.47 -10.30
CA TYR A 21 3.87 -0.95 -10.40
C TYR A 21 4.82 -0.17 -9.49
N GLU A 22 4.58 1.12 -9.26
CA GLU A 22 5.39 1.95 -8.34
C GLU A 22 5.21 1.48 -6.90
N VAL A 23 3.96 1.17 -6.50
CA VAL A 23 3.66 0.58 -5.18
C VAL A 23 4.38 -0.76 -4.99
N THR A 24 4.48 -1.57 -6.05
CA THR A 24 5.21 -2.85 -6.00
C THR A 24 6.72 -2.65 -5.77
N ARG A 25 7.30 -1.54 -6.27
CA ARG A 25 8.70 -1.19 -6.01
C ARG A 25 8.93 -0.73 -4.56
N LEU A 26 7.94 -0.12 -3.92
CA LEU A 26 8.01 0.22 -2.50
C LEU A 26 8.04 -1.04 -1.60
N ILE A 27 7.43 -2.15 -2.07
CA ILE A 27 7.48 -3.43 -1.35
C ILE A 27 8.87 -4.07 -1.44
N THR A 28 9.65 -3.80 -2.48
CA THR A 28 10.98 -4.39 -2.73
C THR A 28 11.97 -3.26 -3.00
N PRO A 29 12.48 -2.58 -1.96
CA PRO A 29 13.36 -3.19 -0.95
C PRO A 29 12.82 -3.25 0.51
N GLN A 30 11.50 -3.34 0.73
CA GLN A 30 10.79 -3.36 2.03
C GLN A 30 10.48 -1.99 2.67
N GLU A 31 10.24 -0.95 1.89
CA GLU A 31 9.69 0.32 2.45
C GLU A 31 8.26 0.12 2.98
N ILE A 32 7.48 -0.74 2.33
CA ILE A 32 6.12 -1.13 2.74
C ILE A 32 6.08 -2.66 2.92
N ILE A 33 5.60 -3.10 4.07
CA ILE A 33 5.36 -4.52 4.34
C ILE A 33 3.85 -4.80 4.13
N PRO A 34 3.46 -5.47 3.04
CA PRO A 34 2.07 -5.80 2.80
C PRO A 34 1.59 -6.89 3.76
N VAL A 35 0.34 -6.77 4.20
CA VAL A 35 -0.37 -7.79 4.94
C VAL A 35 -0.92 -8.81 3.94
N LYS A 36 -0.56 -10.08 4.11
CA LYS A 36 -1.06 -11.17 3.26
C LYS A 36 -2.32 -11.78 3.89
N ILE A 37 -3.45 -11.64 3.21
CA ILE A 37 -4.72 -12.29 3.59
C ILE A 37 -5.11 -13.25 2.47
N GLY A 38 -4.93 -14.54 2.71
CA GLY A 38 -5.08 -15.57 1.68
C GLY A 38 -4.11 -15.36 0.51
N LYS A 39 -4.66 -15.14 -0.69
CA LYS A 39 -3.89 -14.84 -1.92
C LYS A 39 -3.67 -13.34 -2.15
N HIS A 40 -4.35 -12.48 -1.38
CA HIS A 40 -4.29 -11.03 -1.58
C HIS A 40 -3.19 -10.40 -0.73
N LYS A 41 -2.50 -9.41 -1.31
CA LYS A 41 -1.57 -8.52 -0.62
C LYS A 41 -2.28 -7.18 -0.42
N LEU A 42 -2.43 -6.78 0.83
CA LEU A 42 -3.06 -5.53 1.23
C LEU A 42 -2.02 -4.64 1.92
N ILE A 43 -2.24 -3.33 1.90
CA ILE A 43 -1.41 -2.35 2.59
C ILE A 43 -2.20 -1.76 3.74
N ASP A 44 -1.55 -1.71 4.91
CA ASP A 44 -2.07 -1.06 6.08
C ASP A 44 -1.82 0.45 6.03
N ILE A 45 -2.85 1.22 5.69
CA ILE A 45 -2.73 2.69 5.55
C ILE A 45 -2.54 3.41 6.89
N SER A 46 -2.80 2.73 8.01
CA SER A 46 -2.51 3.30 9.33
C SER A 46 -1.01 3.31 9.61
N LYS A 47 -0.28 2.30 9.10
CA LYS A 47 1.19 2.21 9.17
C LYS A 47 1.87 2.97 8.04
N TYR A 48 1.28 2.93 6.85
CA TYR A 48 1.83 3.52 5.64
C TYR A 48 0.82 4.52 5.05
N PRO A 49 0.75 5.77 5.53
CA PRO A 49 -0.21 6.73 5.03
C PRO A 49 0.07 7.10 3.56
N PRO A 50 -0.87 6.91 2.60
CA PRO A 50 -0.63 7.16 1.17
C PRO A 50 -0.13 8.57 0.85
N LYS A 51 -0.57 9.57 1.65
CA LYS A 51 -0.14 10.97 1.53
C LYS A 51 1.37 11.17 1.64
N LYS A 52 2.10 10.29 2.35
CA LYS A 52 3.57 10.36 2.46
C LYS A 52 4.29 9.91 1.19
N PHE A 53 3.60 9.15 0.34
CA PHE A 53 4.11 8.61 -0.91
C PHE A 53 3.59 9.39 -2.12
N LYS A 54 2.88 10.50 -1.88
CA LYS A 54 2.29 11.32 -2.94
C LYS A 54 3.39 11.93 -3.80
N LYS A 55 3.34 11.66 -5.10
CA LYS A 55 4.21 12.29 -6.10
C LYS A 55 3.90 13.79 -6.12
N LYS A 56 4.93 14.63 -5.95
CA LYS A 56 4.82 16.10 -6.03
C LYS A 56 4.40 16.53 -7.43
#